data_AF-A5HHP9-F1
#
_entry.id   AF-A5HHP9-F1
#
_cell.length_a   1.000
_cell.length_b   1.000
_cell.length_c   1.000
_cell.angle_alpha   90.00
_cell.angle_beta   90.00
_cell.angle_gamma   90.00
#
_symmetry.space_group_name_H-M   'P 1'
#
loop_
_entity.id
_entity.type
_entity.pdbx_description
1 polymer ?
#
loop_
_entity_poly.entity_id
_entity_poly.type
_entity_poly.pdbx_seq_one_letter_code
_entity_poly.pdbx_strand_id
1 'polypeptide(L)' 'HSKMFDRLGNLEVLGLCCNKLTDLPNGVFDKLTRLKQLGLDRNQLTSVPAGVFDRL' A
#
# COMPACT_ATOMS: atom_id res chain seq x y z
N HIS A 1 3.19 -12.26 -4.55
CA HIS A 1 2.06 -11.35 -4.79
C HIS A 1 1.09 -11.43 -3.63
N SER A 2 1.01 -10.37 -2.82
CA SER A 2 0.03 -10.28 -1.74
C SER A 2 -1.33 -9.92 -2.33
N LYS A 3 -2.36 -10.74 -2.07
CA LYS A 3 -3.75 -10.47 -2.49
C LYS A 3 -4.56 -9.76 -1.41
N MET A 4 -3.89 -9.17 -0.41
CA MET A 4 -4.52 -8.70 0.83
C MET A 4 -5.54 -7.60 0.58
N PHE A 5 -5.30 -6.73 -0.41
CA PHE A 5 -6.19 -5.61 -0.73
C PHE A 5 -6.95 -5.79 -2.06
N ASP A 6 -6.92 -6.99 -2.66
CA ASP A 6 -7.48 -7.22 -4.00
C ASP A 6 -8.99 -6.94 -4.10
N ARG A 7 -9.72 -7.06 -2.99
CA ARG A 7 -11.16 -6.82 -2.91
C ARG A 7 -11.53 -5.37 -2.58
N LEU A 8 -10.54 -4.52 -2.32
CA LEU A 8 -10.72 -3.13 -1.89
C LEU A 8 -10.61 -2.14 -3.06
N GLY A 9 -10.98 -2.55 -4.29
CA GLY A 9 -10.81 -1.70 -5.47
C GLY A 9 -11.63 -0.42 -5.50
N ASN A 10 -12.60 -0.27 -4.59
CA ASN A 10 -13.36 0.96 -4.39
C ASN A 10 -12.83 1.83 -3.23
N LEU A 11 -11.76 1.43 -2.57
CA LEU A 11 -11.23 2.15 -1.42
C LEU A 11 -10.56 3.45 -1.87
N GLU A 12 -10.97 4.56 -1.27
CA GLU A 12 -10.40 5.89 -1.57
C GLU A 12 -9.32 6.31 -0.58
N VAL A 13 -9.34 5.79 0.66
CA VAL A 13 -8.41 6.15 1.72
C VAL A 13 -7.91 4.89 2.43
N LEU A 14 -6.60 4.72 2.52
CA LEU A 14 -5.94 3.65 3.24
C LEU A 14 -4.93 4.23 4.24
N GLY A 15 -5.27 4.15 5.53
CA GLY A 15 -4.39 4.56 6.62
C GLY A 15 -3.64 3.36 7.20
N LEU A 16 -2.32 3.33 6.99
CA LEU A 16 -1.39 2.38 7.62
C LEU A 16 -0.34 3.10 8.47
N CYS A 17 -0.56 4.38 8.78
CA CYS A 17 0.35 5.19 9.57
C CYS A 17 0.50 4.66 11.00
N CYS A 18 1.62 4.96 11.64
CA CYS A 18 1.93 4.57 13.02
C CYS A 18 1.93 3.05 13.27
N ASN A 19 2.40 2.26 12.30
CA ASN A 19 2.54 0.81 12.42
C ASN A 19 4.02 0.38 12.49
N LYS A 20 4.25 -0.94 12.47
CA LYS A 20 5.59 -1.55 12.51
C LYS A 20 5.94 -2.24 11.19
N LEU A 21 5.46 -1.71 10.06
CA LEU A 21 5.77 -2.28 8.75
C LEU A 21 7.26 -2.08 8.45
N THR A 22 7.98 -3.17 8.17
CA THR A 22 9.40 -3.16 7.76
C THR A 22 9.57 -3.24 6.25
N ASP A 23 8.60 -3.88 5.57
CA ASP A 23 8.58 -4.06 4.13
C ASP A 23 7.15 -3.96 3.57
N LEU A 24 7.07 -3.74 2.26
CA LEU A 24 5.82 -3.80 1.49
C LEU A 24 5.92 -4.93 0.46
N PRO A 25 4.94 -5.85 0.37
CA PRO A 25 4.94 -6.86 -0.66
C PRO A 25 4.78 -6.25 -2.06
N ASN A 26 5.44 -6.85 -3.07
CA ASN A 26 5.25 -6.45 -4.47
C ASN A 26 3.79 -6.52 -4.89
N GLY A 27 3.32 -5.44 -5.50
CA GLY A 27 1.97 -5.28 -6.02
C GLY A 27 0.87 -5.27 -4.97
N VAL A 28 1.20 -5.03 -3.69
CA VAL A 28 0.21 -5.02 -2.59
C VAL A 28 -0.92 -4.00 -2.82
N PHE A 29 -0.65 -2.94 -3.59
CA PHE A 29 -1.62 -1.88 -3.90
C PHE A 29 -2.20 -1.97 -5.32
N ASP A 30 -1.88 -2.98 -6.13
CA ASP A 30 -2.22 -3.05 -7.57
C ASP A 30 -3.72 -2.97 -7.87
N LYS A 31 -4.57 -3.34 -6.92
CA LYS A 31 -6.02 -3.35 -7.07
C LYS A 31 -6.69 -2.12 -6.47
N LEU A 32 -5.97 -1.25 -5.78
CA LEU A 32 -6.48 -0.03 -5.17
C LEU A 32 -6.60 1.12 -6.19
N THR A 33 -7.22 0.84 -7.33
CA THR A 33 -7.26 1.77 -8.49
C THR A 33 -8.10 3.04 -8.28
N ARG A 34 -8.78 3.16 -7.13
CA ARG A 34 -9.54 4.36 -6.73
C ARG A 34 -8.94 5.08 -5.53
N LEU A 35 -7.77 4.66 -5.07
CA LEU A 35 -7.13 5.24 -3.89
C LEU A 35 -6.70 6.68 -4.17
N LYS A 36 -7.05 7.57 -3.26
CA LYS A 36 -6.69 9.00 -3.30
C LYS A 36 -5.72 9.36 -2.20
N GLN A 37 -5.74 8.61 -1.09
CA GLN A 37 -4.90 8.88 0.08
C GLN A 37 -4.33 7.58 0.64
N LEU A 38 -3.01 7.54 0.78
CA LEU A 38 -2.26 6.44 1.39
C LEU A 38 -1.36 6.99 2.50
N GLY A 39 -1.63 6.61 3.74
CA GLY A 39 -0.79 6.94 4.89
C GLY A 39 0.16 5.80 5.21
N LEU A 40 1.48 6.01 5.06
CA LEU A 40 2.52 5.05 5.43
C LEU A 40 3.54 5.64 6.43
N ASP A 41 3.34 6.87 6.89
CA ASP A 41 4.24 7.53 7.81
C ASP A 41 4.31 6.82 9.17
N ARG A 42 5.41 7.07 9.91
CA ARG A 42 5.66 6.44 11.22
C ARG A 42 5.61 4.90 11.17
N ASN A 43 6.16 4.33 10.10
CA ASN A 43 6.50 2.91 9.98
C ASN A 43 8.03 2.71 10.08
N GLN A 44 8.50 1.49 9.83
CA GLN A 44 9.92 1.10 9.86
C GLN A 44 10.42 0.69 8.47
N LEU A 45 9.78 1.21 7.43
CA LEU A 45 10.15 0.94 6.03
C LEU A 45 11.52 1.57 5.75
N THR A 46 12.50 0.74 5.40
CA THR A 46 13.84 1.20 4.99
C THR A 46 13.98 1.30 3.48
N SER A 47 13.14 0.57 2.75
CA SER A 47 13.02 0.60 1.31
C SER A 47 11.59 0.29 0.91
N VAL A 48 11.26 0.59 -0.35
CA VAL A 48 10.00 0.19 -0.98
C VAL A 48 10.34 -0.50 -2.29
N PRO A 49 9.60 -1.56 -2.68
CA PRO A 49 9.86 -2.20 -3.97
C PRO A 49 9.63 -1.25 -5.13
N ALA A 50 10.45 -1.38 -6.17
CA ALA A 50 10.25 -0.64 -7.41
C ALA A 50 8.85 -0.91 -7.97
N GLY A 51 8.16 0.17 -8.35
CA GLY A 51 6.84 0.10 -8.93
C GLY A 51 5.70 -0.27 -7.98
N VAL A 52 5.93 -0.34 -6.66
CA VAL A 52 4.87 -0.65 -5.68
C VAL A 52 3.70 0.37 -5.71
N PHE A 53 3.93 1.54 -6.31
CA PHE A 53 2.95 2.62 -6.45
C PHE A 53 2.51 2.86 -7.91
N ASP A 54 2.96 2.07 -8.89
CA ASP A 54 2.70 2.33 -10.33
C ASP A 54 1.21 2.24 -10.73
N ARG A 55 0.39 1.64 -9.85
CA ARG A 55 -1.05 1.39 -10.06
C ARG A 55 -1.95 2.27 -9.18
N LEU A 56 -1.35 3.19 -8.41
CA LEU A 56 -2.07 4.20 -7.62
C LEU A 56 -2.38 5.45 -8.43
#